data_AF-A0A6M3LWL1-F1
#
_entry.id   AF-A0A6M3LWL1-F1
#
_cell.length_a   1.000
_cell.length_b   1.000
_cell.length_c   1.000
_cell.angle_alpha   90.00
_cell.angle_beta   90.00
_cell.angle_gamma   90.00
#
_symmetry.space_group_name_H-M   'P 1'
#
loop_
_entity.id
_entity.type
_entity.pdbx_description
1 polymer ?
#
loop_
_entity_poly.entity_id
_entity_poly.type
_entity_poly.pdbx_seq_one_letter_code
_entity_poly.pdbx_strand_id
1 'polypeptide(L)' 'MTEKILPTSSWYLPPTPAQVRAITKLAIALQYHEPIEEKVRTRLEARNIIVGFKEELKRRRK' A
#
# COMPACT_ATOMS: atom_id res chain seq x y z
N MET A 1 -7.17 -1.43 -23.79
CA MET A 1 -6.12 -0.38 -23.70
C MET A 1 -5.02 -0.89 -22.78
N THR A 2 -3.93 -1.38 -23.34
CA THR A 2 -2.73 -1.75 -22.57
C THR A 2 -1.91 -0.48 -22.35
N GLU A 3 -2.11 0.18 -21.21
CA GLU A 3 -1.31 1.34 -20.83
C GLU A 3 0.17 0.93 -20.80
N LYS A 4 0.96 1.46 -21.74
CA LYS A 4 2.42 1.35 -21.74
C LYS A 4 2.92 2.14 -20.54
N ILE A 5 3.17 1.46 -19.43
CA ILE A 5 3.72 2.08 -18.22
C ILE A 5 5.16 2.51 -18.56
N LEU A 6 5.36 3.80 -18.79
CA LEU A 6 6.68 4.38 -19.02
C LEU A 6 7.52 4.30 -17.73
N PRO A 7 8.84 4.10 -17.81
CA PRO A 7 9.73 4.01 -16.64
C PRO A 7 9.81 5.32 -15.83
N THR A 8 9.39 6.45 -16.41
CA THR A 8 9.24 7.76 -15.74
C THR A 8 7.90 7.91 -15.01
N SER A 9 7.08 6.86 -14.97
CA SER A 9 5.79 6.93 -14.33
C SER A 9 5.93 7.20 -12.83
N SER A 10 5.08 8.09 -12.32
CA SER A 10 4.99 8.40 -10.89
C SER A 10 4.72 7.17 -10.02
N TRP A 11 4.32 6.04 -10.61
CA TRP A 11 4.15 4.75 -9.94
C TRP A 11 5.42 4.19 -9.31
N TYR A 12 6.59 4.44 -9.92
CA TYR A 12 7.88 3.93 -9.45
C TYR A 12 8.59 4.87 -8.46
N LEU A 13 8.03 6.06 -8.22
CA LEU A 13 8.55 6.96 -7.19
C LEU A 13 8.37 6.35 -5.80
N PRO A 14 9.15 6.79 -4.80
CA PRO A 14 8.96 6.40 -3.42
C PRO A 14 7.53 6.68 -2.92
N PRO A 15 7.01 5.85 -2.00
CA PRO A 15 5.71 6.06 -1.39
C PRO A 15 5.63 7.44 -0.74
N THR A 16 4.48 8.08 -0.88
CA THR A 16 4.25 9.37 -0.22
C THR A 16 4.08 9.18 1.29
N PRO A 17 4.36 10.21 2.12
CA PRO A 17 4.12 10.13 3.57
C PRO A 17 2.67 9.77 3.94
N ALA A 18 1.71 10.18 3.12
CA ALA A 18 0.30 9.82 3.30
C ALA A 18 0.05 8.32 3.07
N GLN A 19 0.71 7.71 2.08
CA GLN A 19 0.63 6.27 1.83
C GLN A 19 1.27 5.46 2.96
N VAL A 20 2.46 5.87 3.42
CA VAL A 20 3.14 5.24 4.57
C VAL A 20 2.23 5.23 5.80
N ARG A 21 1.68 6.40 6.18
CA ARG A 21 0.74 6.50 7.32
C ARG A 21 -0.51 5.63 7.14
N ALA A 22 -1.02 5.52 5.91
CA ALA A 22 -2.18 4.67 5.63
C ALA A 22 -1.84 3.18 5.82
N ILE A 23 -0.67 2.74 5.37
CA ILE A 23 -0.18 1.37 5.55
C ILE A 23 -0.04 1.06 7.05
N THR A 24 0.68 1.89 7.81
CA THR A 24 0.86 1.70 9.25
C THR A 24 -0.48 1.60 9.99
N LYS A 25 -1.41 2.52 9.71
CA LYS A 25 -2.74 2.53 10.35
C LYS A 25 -3.53 1.25 10.06
N LEU A 26 -3.50 0.78 8.81
CA LEU A 26 -4.21 -0.41 8.40
C LEU A 26 -3.55 -1.69 8.93
N ALA A 27 -2.22 -1.73 8.97
CA ALA A 27 -1.45 -2.83 9.54
C ALA A 27 -1.77 -3.02 11.04
N ILE A 28 -1.79 -1.92 11.81
CA ILE A 28 -2.20 -1.92 13.22
C ILE A 28 -3.64 -2.43 13.37
N ALA A 29 -4.56 -1.96 12.52
CA ALA A 29 -5.97 -2.40 12.57
C ALA A 29 -6.13 -3.90 12.26
N LEU A 30 -5.20 -4.49 11.49
CA LEU A 30 -5.16 -5.91 11.18
C LEU A 30 -4.31 -6.73 12.17
N GLN A 31 -3.76 -6.09 13.21
CA GLN A 31 -2.88 -6.69 14.22
C GLN A 31 -1.59 -7.28 13.62
N TYR A 32 -1.07 -6.68 12.54
CA TYR A 32 0.28 -6.97 12.10
C TYR A 32 1.28 -6.28 13.02
N HIS A 33 2.26 -7.03 13.51
CA HIS A 33 3.30 -6.53 14.41
C HIS A 33 4.59 -6.10 13.70
N GLU A 34 4.74 -6.43 12.41
CA GLU A 34 5.89 -6.03 11.61
C GLU A 34 5.71 -4.63 11.00
N PRO A 35 6.78 -3.83 10.85
CA PRO A 35 6.73 -2.55 10.16
C PRO A 35 6.67 -2.76 8.63
N ILE A 36 5.47 -3.06 8.13
CA ILE A 36 5.23 -3.38 6.72
C ILE A 36 5.55 -2.18 5.81
N GLU A 37 5.39 -0.96 6.31
CA GLU A 37 5.70 0.27 5.61
C GLU A 37 7.17 0.40 5.19
N GLU A 38 8.11 -0.17 5.96
CA GLU A 38 9.55 -0.11 5.66
C GLU A 38 9.92 -0.98 4.45
N LYS A 39 9.08 -1.97 4.13
CA LYS A 39 9.27 -2.87 3.00
C LYS A 39 8.77 -2.27 1.68
N VAL A 40 8.05 -1.14 1.73
CA VAL A 40 7.41 -0.54 0.55
C VAL A 40 8.34 0.47 -0.13
N ARG A 41 8.68 0.20 -1.40
CA ARG A 41 9.67 1.00 -2.13
C ARG A 41 9.04 1.93 -3.16
N THR A 42 7.85 1.60 -3.66
CA THR A 42 7.18 2.37 -4.71
C THR A 42 5.77 2.80 -4.35
N ARG A 43 5.26 3.86 -5.00
CA ARG A 43 3.86 4.30 -4.86
C ARG A 43 2.87 3.23 -5.32
N LEU A 44 3.23 2.45 -6.33
CA LEU A 44 2.42 1.34 -6.83
C LEU A 44 2.28 0.23 -5.77
N GLU A 45 3.39 -0.21 -5.19
CA GLU A 45 3.38 -1.19 -4.09
C GLU A 45 2.57 -0.66 -2.90
N ALA A 46 2.77 0.59 -2.51
CA ALA A 46 2.01 1.23 -1.44
C ALA A 46 0.50 1.18 -1.71
N ARG A 47 0.09 1.52 -2.94
CA ARG A 47 -1.32 1.46 -3.35
C ARG A 47 -1.86 0.04 -3.27
N ASN A 48 -1.13 -0.94 -3.79
CA ASN A 48 -1.56 -2.34 -3.79
C ASN A 48 -1.74 -2.89 -2.37
N ILE A 49 -0.80 -2.60 -1.47
CA ILE A 49 -0.87 -2.99 -0.06
C ILE A 49 -2.07 -2.35 0.64
N ILE A 50 -2.28 -1.04 0.45
CA ILE A 50 -3.44 -0.34 1.03
C ILE A 50 -4.76 -0.96 0.58
N VAL A 51 -4.88 -1.29 -0.72
CA VAL A 51 -6.09 -1.95 -1.26
C VAL A 51 -6.27 -3.33 -0.61
N GLY A 52 -5.22 -4.14 -0.57
CA GLY A 52 -5.25 -5.47 0.05
C GLY A 52 -5.69 -5.43 1.52
N PHE A 53 -5.12 -4.51 2.31
CA PHE A 53 -5.50 -4.35 3.72
C PHE A 53 -6.95 -3.88 3.91
N LYS A 54 -7.44 -2.98 3.05
CA LYS A 54 -8.85 -2.57 3.10
C LYS A 54 -9.80 -3.73 2.82
N GLU A 55 -9.47 -4.56 1.84
CA GLU A 55 -10.25 -5.76 1.51
C GLU A 55 -10.18 -6.81 2.64
N GLU A 56 -9.02 -6.98 3.25
CA GLU A 56 -8.86 -7.87 4.41
C GLU A 56 -9.68 -7.39 5.61
N LEU A 57 -9.62 -6.10 5.94
CA LEU A 57 -10.46 -5.52 7.00
C LEU A 57 -11.94 -5.70 6.72
N LYS A 58 -12.37 -5.53 5.47
CA LYS A 58 -13.75 -5.76 5.06
C LYS A 58 -14.15 -7.23 5.26
N ARG A 59 -13.26 -8.17 4.95
CA ARG A 59 -13.48 -9.60 5.16
C ARG A 59 -13.59 -9.96 6.64
N ARG A 60 -12.75 -9.40 7.51
CA ARG A 60 -12.79 -9.66 8.97
C ARG A 60 -14.01 -9.08 9.68
N ARG A 61 -14.65 -8.06 9.09
CA ARG A 61 -15.87 -7.43 9.64
C ARG A 61 -17.18 -8.14 9.24
N LYS A 62 -17.11 -9.08 8.30
CA LYS A 62 -18.27 -9.85 7.83
C LYS A 62 -18.31 -11.19 8.55
#